data_AF-W9DC48-F1
#
_entry.id   AF-W9DC48-F1
#
_cell.length_a   1.000
_cell.length_b   1.000
_cell.length_c   1.000
_cell.angle_alpha   90.00
_cell.angle_beta   90.00
_cell.angle_gamma   90.00
#
_symmetry.space_group_name_H-M   'P 1'
#
loop_
_entity.id
_entity.type
_entity.pdbx_description
1 polymer ?
#
loop_
_entity_poly.entity_id
_entity_poly.type
_entity_poly.pdbx_seq_one_letter_code
_entity_poly.pdbx_strand_id
1 'polypeptide(L)'
;MPLPSTALHYLGAVHSPFSGLPAENEDGPNNADPTLLFIFYGDATHWGYISPKLAETLGADEDELELEPEDLEECLTIDGGIVLRVDTDWSGVNVYGFAPNESTIEFTPRP
;
A
#
# COMPACT_ATOMS: atom_id res chain seq x y z
N MET A 1 -0.92 0.56 -16.56
CA MET A 1 -1.52 -0.78 -16.35
C MET A 1 -1.83 -0.87 -14.87
N PRO A 2 -2.98 -1.44 -14.45
CA PRO A 2 -3.30 -1.58 -13.03
C PRO A 2 -2.20 -2.36 -12.31
N LEU A 3 -2.00 -2.07 -11.03
CA LEU A 3 -0.94 -2.72 -10.26
C LEU A 3 -1.16 -4.23 -10.19
N PRO A 4 -0.11 -5.06 -10.40
CA PRO A 4 -0.23 -6.49 -10.16
C PRO A 4 -0.48 -6.74 -8.66
N SER A 5 -1.53 -7.48 -8.36
CA SER A 5 -1.87 -7.90 -7.00
C SER A 5 -1.70 -9.41 -6.81
N THR A 6 -1.27 -9.83 -5.62
CA THR A 6 -1.22 -11.24 -5.24
C THR A 6 -1.78 -11.42 -3.83
N ALA A 7 -2.51 -12.52 -3.62
CA ALA A 7 -3.09 -12.88 -2.33
C ALA A 7 -2.24 -13.97 -1.68
N LEU A 8 -1.85 -13.75 -0.42
CA LEU A 8 -1.04 -14.69 0.35
C LEU A 8 -1.56 -14.80 1.79
N HIS A 9 -1.52 -16.02 2.31
CA HIS A 9 -1.80 -16.30 3.71
C HIS A 9 -0.49 -16.29 4.48
N TYR A 10 -0.33 -15.35 5.42
CA TYR A 10 0.93 -15.16 6.11
C TYR A 10 0.75 -14.52 7.49
N LEU A 11 1.31 -15.17 8.50
CA LEU A 11 1.20 -14.77 9.91
C LEU A 11 2.45 -14.02 10.42
N GLY A 12 3.45 -13.81 9.55
CA GLY A 12 4.67 -13.07 9.89
C GLY A 12 4.60 -11.60 9.45
N ALA A 13 5.66 -10.85 9.76
CA ALA A 13 5.78 -9.47 9.30
C ALA A 13 5.96 -9.42 7.77
N VAL A 14 5.12 -8.64 7.10
CA VAL A 14 5.25 -8.39 5.66
C VAL A 14 6.48 -7.52 5.44
N HIS A 15 7.33 -7.89 4.49
CA HIS A 15 8.53 -7.12 4.14
C HIS A 15 8.42 -6.59 2.72
N SER A 16 8.95 -5.39 2.50
CA SER A 16 9.06 -4.83 1.17
C SER A 16 9.94 -5.71 0.29
N PRO A 17 9.48 -6.08 -0.92
CA PRO A 17 10.29 -6.84 -1.87
C PRO A 17 11.44 -6.02 -2.46
N PHE A 18 11.46 -4.69 -2.25
CA PHE A 18 12.48 -3.79 -2.82
C PHE A 18 13.54 -3.40 -1.80
N SER A 19 13.16 -3.05 -0.58
CA SER A 19 14.09 -2.62 0.48
C SER A 19 14.50 -3.77 1.41
N GLY A 20 13.68 -4.82 1.51
CA GLY A 20 13.81 -5.88 2.51
C GLY A 20 13.45 -5.44 3.94
N LEU A 21 12.97 -4.20 4.13
CA LEU A 21 12.51 -3.70 5.42
C LEU A 21 11.10 -4.20 5.73
N PRO A 22 10.73 -4.38 7.01
CA PRO A 22 9.37 -4.71 7.37
C PRO A 22 8.43 -3.54 7.03
N ALA A 23 7.22 -3.84 6.59
CA ALA A 23 6.18 -2.86 6.30
C ALA A 23 5.65 -2.20 7.58
N GLU A 24 5.71 -2.92 8.69
CA GLU A 24 5.25 -2.49 10.02
C GLU A 24 6.32 -2.79 11.07
N ASN A 25 6.49 -1.88 12.01
CA ASN A 25 7.32 -2.00 13.21
C ASN A 25 6.44 -2.11 14.45
N GLU A 26 7.04 -2.20 15.64
CA GLU A 26 6.29 -2.26 16.92
C GLU A 26 5.39 -1.03 17.16
N ASP A 27 5.71 0.11 16.54
CA ASP A 27 4.96 1.37 16.66
C ASP A 27 3.98 1.63 15.50
N GLY A 28 3.79 0.66 14.58
CA GLY A 28 2.91 0.79 13.41
C GLY A 28 3.66 0.86 12.07
N PRO A 29 3.11 1.52 11.05
CA PRO A 29 3.69 1.55 9.70
C PRO A 29 5.15 2.01 9.69
N ASN A 30 5.98 1.33 8.89
CA ASN A 30 7.38 1.69 8.73
C ASN A 30 7.54 2.86 7.73
N ASN A 31 7.20 4.06 8.19
CA ASN A 31 7.34 5.31 7.42
C ASN A 31 8.79 5.66 7.03
N ALA A 32 9.79 4.97 7.58
CA ALA A 32 11.19 5.10 7.18
C ALA A 32 11.53 4.30 5.91
N ASP A 33 10.67 3.36 5.49
CA ASP A 33 10.87 2.62 4.24
C ASP A 33 10.38 3.44 3.03
N PRO A 34 11.28 3.94 2.17
CA PRO A 34 10.88 4.73 1.01
C PRO A 34 10.19 3.91 -0.09
N THR A 35 10.17 2.58 0.04
CA THR A 35 9.53 1.68 -0.94
C THR A 35 8.12 1.28 -0.54
N LEU A 36 7.69 1.59 0.69
CA LEU A 36 6.33 1.39 1.16
C LEU A 36 5.47 2.58 0.72
N LEU A 37 4.41 2.31 -0.04
CA LEU A 37 3.51 3.33 -0.56
C LEU A 37 2.27 3.52 0.28
N PHE A 38 1.67 2.42 0.73
CA PHE A 38 0.48 2.46 1.56
C PHE A 38 0.27 1.15 2.34
N ILE A 39 -0.51 1.25 3.42
CA ILE A 39 -1.06 0.11 4.16
C ILE A 39 -2.56 0.35 4.36
N PHE A 40 -3.38 -0.64 4.03
CA PHE A 40 -4.80 -0.68 4.33
C PHE A 40 -5.10 -1.87 5.24
N TYR A 41 -5.76 -1.61 6.37
CA TYR A 41 -6.16 -2.64 7.32
C TYR A 41 -7.58 -3.11 7.01
N GLY A 42 -7.69 -4.35 6.54
CA GLY A 42 -8.97 -4.89 6.05
C GLY A 42 -10.06 -4.99 7.11
N ASP A 43 -9.71 -5.41 8.34
CA ASP A 43 -10.66 -5.50 9.45
C ASP A 43 -11.14 -4.13 9.96
N ALA A 44 -10.23 -3.15 10.01
CA ALA A 44 -10.56 -1.79 10.45
C ALA A 44 -11.19 -0.94 9.33
N THR A 45 -11.17 -1.43 8.08
CA THR A 45 -11.61 -0.68 6.88
C THR A 45 -10.99 0.71 6.81
N HIS A 46 -9.68 0.81 7.07
CA HIS A 46 -8.97 2.08 7.25
C HIS A 46 -7.55 2.02 6.69
N TRP A 47 -7.11 3.16 6.15
CA TRP A 47 -5.75 3.39 5.70
C TRP A 47 -4.81 3.57 6.90
N GLY A 48 -3.95 2.60 7.14
CA GLY A 48 -2.93 2.70 8.19
C GLY A 48 -1.80 3.66 7.84
N TYR A 49 -1.52 3.84 6.55
CA TYR A 49 -0.44 4.69 6.07
C TYR A 49 -0.62 5.03 4.59
N ILE A 50 -0.35 6.29 4.23
CA ILE A 50 -0.09 6.71 2.85
C ILE A 50 1.28 7.42 2.83
N SER A 51 2.17 6.98 1.96
CA SER A 51 3.49 7.61 1.83
C SER A 51 3.37 9.05 1.33
N PRO A 52 4.25 9.98 1.76
CA PRO A 52 4.18 11.38 1.32
C PRO A 52 4.15 11.54 -0.20
N LYS A 53 4.92 10.74 -0.92
CA LYS A 53 4.98 10.75 -2.39
C LYS A 53 3.66 10.33 -3.04
N LEU A 54 2.97 9.35 -2.45
CA LEU A 54 1.66 8.93 -2.91
C LEU A 54 0.61 9.99 -2.54
N ALA A 55 0.64 10.52 -1.31
CA ALA A 55 -0.26 11.57 -0.86
C ALA A 55 -0.17 12.83 -1.74
N GLU A 56 1.04 13.24 -2.13
CA GLU A 56 1.26 14.36 -3.07
C GLU A 56 0.61 14.12 -4.43
N THR A 57 0.57 12.86 -4.88
CA THR A 57 -0.01 12.46 -6.16
C THR A 57 -1.54 12.35 -6.09
N LEU A 58 -2.07 11.88 -4.95
CA LEU A 58 -3.51 11.74 -4.70
C LEU A 58 -4.17 13.06 -4.30
N GLY A 59 -3.41 13.97 -3.68
CA GLY A 59 -3.94 15.17 -3.04
C GLY A 59 -4.71 14.88 -1.75
N ALA A 60 -4.46 13.73 -1.11
CA ALA A 60 -5.09 13.26 0.12
C ALA A 60 -4.12 12.34 0.89
N ASP A 61 -4.14 12.39 2.21
CA ASP A 61 -3.41 11.48 3.10
C ASP A 61 -4.30 10.30 3.58
N GLU A 62 -3.78 9.47 4.51
CA GLU A 62 -4.52 8.34 5.06
C GLU A 62 -5.86 8.68 5.74
N ASP A 63 -6.01 9.88 6.30
CA ASP A 63 -7.23 10.32 6.98
C ASP A 63 -8.26 10.90 5.99
N GLU A 64 -7.80 11.44 4.85
CA GLU A 64 -8.64 12.08 3.84
C GLU A 64 -9.02 11.15 2.67
N LEU A 65 -8.33 10.03 2.49
CA LEU A 65 -8.53 9.15 1.34
C LEU A 65 -9.82 8.32 1.47
N GLU A 66 -10.85 8.73 0.72
CA GLU A 66 -12.16 8.06 0.68
C GLU A 66 -12.22 6.86 -0.29
N LEU A 67 -11.13 6.55 -1.00
CA LEU A 67 -11.09 5.43 -1.94
C LEU A 67 -10.88 4.09 -1.23
N GLU A 68 -11.54 3.04 -1.73
CA GLU A 68 -11.22 1.67 -1.37
C GLU A 68 -9.88 1.26 -2.03
N PRO A 69 -9.12 0.31 -1.44
CA PRO A 69 -7.84 -0.12 -2.00
C PRO A 69 -7.96 -0.63 -3.44
N GLU A 70 -9.10 -1.22 -3.78
CA GLU A 70 -9.39 -1.75 -5.11
C GLU A 70 -9.49 -0.62 -6.15
N ASP A 71 -10.23 0.44 -5.84
CA ASP A 71 -10.34 1.61 -6.70
C ASP A 71 -9.01 2.35 -6.83
N LEU A 72 -8.25 2.43 -5.73
CA LEU A 72 -6.91 3.02 -5.73
C LEU A 72 -5.97 2.24 -6.66
N GLU A 73 -5.94 0.90 -6.57
CA GLU A 73 -5.15 0.00 -7.41
C GLU A 73 -5.45 0.17 -8.91
N GLU A 74 -6.71 0.42 -9.26
CA GLU A 74 -7.14 0.60 -10.64
C GLU A 74 -6.81 2.00 -11.19
N CYS A 75 -6.72 3.01 -10.32
CA CYS A 75 -6.36 4.38 -10.69
C CYS A 75 -4.85 4.65 -10.65
N LEU A 76 -4.07 3.80 -9.97
CA LEU A 76 -2.63 3.93 -9.87
C LEU A 76 -1.90 3.20 -11.01
N THR A 77 -0.96 3.92 -11.63
CA THR A 77 0.06 3.34 -12.50
C THR A 77 1.43 3.64 -11.92
N ILE A 78 2.18 2.58 -11.57
CA ILE A 78 3.50 2.70 -10.95
C ILE A 78 4.47 1.72 -11.60
N ASP A 79 5.60 2.22 -12.10
CA ASP A 79 6.62 1.35 -12.69
C ASP A 79 7.25 0.45 -11.63
N GLY A 80 7.18 -0.86 -11.84
CA GLY A 80 7.66 -1.85 -10.87
C GLY A 80 6.84 -1.92 -9.58
N GLY A 81 5.67 -1.26 -9.49
CA GLY A 81 4.82 -1.33 -8.32
C GLY A 81 4.16 -2.72 -8.15
N ILE A 82 3.90 -3.10 -6.91
CA ILE A 82 3.22 -4.35 -6.55
C ILE A 82 2.29 -4.11 -5.37
N VAL A 83 1.16 -4.83 -5.37
CA VAL A 83 0.25 -4.88 -4.23
C VAL A 83 0.22 -6.29 -3.64
N LEU A 84 0.41 -6.38 -2.33
CA LEU A 84 0.31 -7.62 -1.57
C LEU A 84 -0.96 -7.59 -0.74
N ARG A 85 -1.84 -8.57 -0.95
CA ARG A 85 -3.03 -8.81 -0.13
C ARG A 85 -2.73 -9.94 0.82
N VAL A 86 -2.68 -9.65 2.11
CA VAL A 86 -2.20 -10.58 3.15
C VAL A 86 -3.32 -10.89 4.12
N ASP A 87 -3.74 -12.14 4.10
CA ASP A 87 -4.67 -12.68 5.09
C ASP A 87 -3.89 -13.10 6.34
N THR A 88 -4.21 -12.46 7.47
CA THR A 88 -3.58 -12.68 8.77
C THR A 88 -4.44 -13.53 9.72
N ASP A 89 -5.53 -14.14 9.22
CA ASP A 89 -6.59 -14.88 9.94
C ASP A 89 -7.38 -14.05 11.00
N TRP A 90 -6.74 -13.08 11.65
CA TRP A 90 -7.27 -12.38 12.83
C TRP A 90 -7.75 -10.97 12.52
N SER A 91 -7.20 -10.32 11.50
CA SER A 91 -7.40 -8.89 11.22
C SER A 91 -7.86 -8.62 9.78
N GLY A 92 -8.56 -9.58 9.18
CA GLY A 92 -8.99 -9.50 7.80
C GLY A 92 -7.82 -9.53 6.82
N VAL A 93 -8.09 -9.12 5.58
CA VAL A 93 -7.07 -9.05 4.51
C VAL A 93 -6.47 -7.66 4.50
N ASN A 94 -5.22 -7.54 4.94
CA ASN A 94 -4.46 -6.29 4.84
C ASN A 94 -3.92 -6.12 3.42
N VAL A 95 -3.86 -4.88 2.95
CA VAL A 95 -3.35 -4.55 1.61
C VAL A 95 -2.13 -3.65 1.74
N TYR A 96 -1.03 -4.05 1.13
CA TYR A 96 0.25 -3.32 1.17
C TYR A 96 0.67 -2.94 -0.24
N GLY A 97 0.90 -1.65 -0.47
CA GLY A 97 1.43 -1.14 -1.72
C GLY A 97 2.93 -0.91 -1.61
N PHE A 98 3.70 -1.47 -2.55
CA PHE A 98 5.14 -1.25 -2.64
C PHE A 98 5.53 -0.80 -4.03
N ALA A 99 6.59 0.02 -4.12
CA ALA A 99 7.27 0.30 -5.37
C ALA A 99 8.75 0.59 -5.12
N PRO A 100 9.62 0.40 -6.14
CA PRO A 100 10.97 0.93 -6.09
C PRO A 100 10.96 2.43 -5.74
N ASN A 101 11.93 2.87 -4.94
CA ASN A 101 12.01 4.27 -4.48
C ASN A 101 12.02 5.27 -5.66
N GLU A 102 12.69 4.90 -6.74
CA GLU A 102 12.84 5.72 -7.95
C GLU A 102 11.63 5.65 -8.90
N SER A 103 10.57 4.91 -8.57
CA SER A 103 9.42 4.73 -9.46
C SER A 103 8.61 5.99 -9.66
N THR A 104 8.17 6.26 -10.88
CA THR A 104 7.17 7.30 -11.15
C THR A 104 5.79 6.80 -10.75
N ILE A 105 5.03 7.62 -10.03
CA ILE A 105 3.65 7.35 -9.64
C ILE A 105 2.73 8.26 -10.46
N GLU A 106 1.76 7.67 -11.14
CA GLU A 106 0.73 8.39 -11.87
C GLU A 106 -0.64 7.97 -11.34
N PHE A 107 -1.50 8.95 -11.06
CA PHE A 107 -2.87 8.73 -10.65
C PHE A 107 -3.82 9.24 -11.74
N THR A 108 -4.66 8.33 -12.25
CA THR A 108 -5.69 8.66 -13.24
C THR A 108 -7.05 8.33 -12.65
N PRO A 109 -7.81 9.32 -12.14
CA PRO A 109 -9.14 9.06 -11.60
C PRO A 109 -10.07 8.56 -12.71
N ARG A 110 -10.96 7.64 -12.36
CA ARG A 110 -12.01 7.19 -13.27
C ARG A 110 -12.95 8.36 -13.62
N PRO A 111 -13.36 8.50 -14.89
CA PRO A 111 -14.26 9.56 -15.35
C PRO A 111 -15.70 9.40 -14.85
#